data_AF-A0A9W7CC44-F1
#
_entry.id   AF-A0A9W7CC44-F1
#
_cell.length_a   1.000
_cell.length_b   1.000
_cell.length_c   1.000
_cell.angle_alpha   90.00
_cell.angle_beta   90.00
_cell.angle_gamma   90.00
#
_symmetry.space_group_name_H-M   'P 1'
#
loop_
_entity.id
_entity.type
_entity.pdbx_description
1 polymer ?
#
loop_
_entity_poly.entity_id
_entity_poly.type
_entity_poly.pdbx_seq_one_letter_code
_entity_poly.pdbx_strand_id
1 'polypeptide(L)'
;MHSGSSSPSGGYEFIGISTTSQEHMTRVAKVFRIVLVVVLAELTIFVIGSVEDGVTFEGFIQLMISLAVPYCGFYGARNVNKDALMYFCGCNFLFALLTLIMCFLTWSSYVAIQQFCEECSDTSLLTDNCYGEQRSTTYDRFCVDNGLKKYQHICIINTIISLPLTVLYCFGFILGRNLWLHAEDIFLVRNSDDADLEGGNKMNDFTIPPRRRNDHKTSFRTFITVTQVFTVVSSLSALSVLPAAF
;
A
#
# COMPACT_ATOMS: atom_id res chain seq x y z
N MET A 1 -53.00 35.44 -44.37
CA MET A 1 -52.66 35.66 -42.95
C MET A 1 -52.74 34.31 -42.25
N HIS A 2 -51.61 33.60 -42.15
CA HIS A 2 -51.52 32.32 -41.43
C HIS A 2 -50.70 32.53 -40.17
N SER A 3 -51.38 32.34 -39.04
CA SER A 3 -50.83 32.32 -37.69
C SER A 3 -49.95 31.09 -37.53
N GLY A 4 -48.64 31.24 -37.75
CA GLY A 4 -47.64 30.19 -37.52
C GLY A 4 -47.26 30.16 -36.04
N SER A 5 -47.93 29.33 -35.25
CA SER A 5 -47.56 28.99 -33.89
C SER A 5 -46.37 28.04 -33.89
N SER A 6 -45.15 28.57 -33.90
CA SER A 6 -43.95 27.79 -33.61
C SER A 6 -43.82 27.67 -32.10
N SER A 7 -44.36 26.60 -31.53
CA SER A 7 -43.96 26.14 -30.20
C SER A 7 -42.49 25.74 -30.29
N PRO A 8 -41.56 26.42 -29.61
CA PRO A 8 -40.25 25.83 -29.40
C PRO A 8 -40.50 24.64 -28.48
N SER A 9 -40.45 23.44 -29.05
CA SER A 9 -40.18 22.22 -28.31
C SER A 9 -38.81 22.39 -27.68
N GLY A 10 -38.79 23.10 -26.54
CA GLY A 10 -37.73 23.06 -25.56
C GLY A 10 -37.69 21.64 -25.06
N GLY A 11 -36.99 20.79 -25.81
CA GLY A 11 -36.52 19.51 -25.33
C GLY A 11 -35.61 19.83 -24.17
N TYR A 12 -36.16 19.69 -22.97
CA TYR A 12 -35.47 19.78 -21.70
C TYR A 12 -34.30 18.78 -21.77
N GLU A 13 -33.13 19.36 -22.01
CA GLU A 13 -31.85 19.05 -21.40
C GLU A 13 -32.04 18.42 -20.02
N PHE A 14 -32.32 17.12 -19.96
CA PHE A 14 -32.32 16.37 -18.72
C PHE A 14 -31.85 14.95 -19.03
N ILE A 15 -30.89 14.49 -18.21
CA ILE A 15 -30.20 13.19 -18.27
C ILE A 15 -28.98 13.19 -19.22
N GLY A 16 -28.26 14.31 -19.27
CA GLY A 16 -26.81 14.33 -19.48
C GLY A 16 -26.03 13.97 -18.21
N ILE A 17 -26.66 13.31 -17.22
CA ILE A 17 -25.95 12.64 -16.12
C ILE A 17 -25.34 11.37 -16.71
N SER A 18 -24.30 11.65 -17.48
CA SER A 18 -23.24 10.82 -17.98
C SER A 18 -23.25 9.40 -17.41
N THR A 19 -23.49 8.41 -18.28
CA THR A 19 -23.12 7.00 -18.09
C THR A 19 -21.69 6.84 -17.54
N THR A 20 -20.83 7.82 -17.83
CA THR A 20 -19.47 8.00 -17.33
C THR A 20 -19.37 8.10 -15.79
N SER A 21 -20.40 8.62 -15.09
CA SER A 21 -20.45 8.71 -13.62
C SER A 21 -20.69 7.35 -12.96
N GLN A 22 -21.55 6.52 -13.53
CA GLN A 22 -21.87 5.19 -12.98
C GLN A 22 -20.70 4.21 -13.16
N GLU A 23 -20.02 4.27 -14.30
CA GLU A 23 -18.78 3.50 -14.52
C GLU A 23 -17.68 3.91 -13.55
N HIS A 24 -17.51 5.21 -13.31
CA HIS A 24 -16.53 5.73 -12.36
C HIS A 24 -16.79 5.20 -10.93
N MET A 25 -18.02 5.28 -10.44
CA MET A 25 -18.39 4.77 -9.11
C MET A 25 -18.18 3.26 -8.99
N THR A 26 -18.42 2.51 -10.06
CA THR A 26 -18.17 1.06 -10.10
C THR A 26 -16.68 0.73 -10.00
N ARG A 27 -15.81 1.52 -10.64
CA ARG A 27 -14.34 1.37 -10.52
C ARG A 27 -13.86 1.69 -9.12
N VAL A 28 -14.35 2.78 -8.51
CA VAL A 28 -14.04 3.15 -7.12
C VAL A 28 -14.45 2.04 -6.15
N ALA A 29 -15.63 1.46 -6.32
CA ALA A 29 -16.12 0.37 -5.48
C ALA A 29 -15.25 -0.90 -5.57
N LYS A 30 -14.74 -1.23 -6.76
CA LYS A 30 -13.82 -2.38 -6.94
C LYS A 30 -12.51 -2.17 -6.19
N VAL A 31 -11.91 -0.97 -6.29
CA VAL A 31 -10.70 -0.61 -5.56
C VAL A 31 -10.95 -0.72 -4.05
N PHE A 32 -12.08 -0.20 -3.57
CA PHE A 32 -12.47 -0.28 -2.17
C PHE A 32 -12.61 -1.71 -1.66
N ARG A 33 -13.16 -2.64 -2.46
CA ARG A 33 -13.29 -4.05 -2.05
C ARG A 33 -11.93 -4.73 -1.88
N ILE A 34 -10.98 -4.52 -2.80
CA ILE A 34 -9.63 -5.10 -2.70
C ILE A 34 -8.91 -4.53 -1.48
N VAL A 35 -8.97 -3.21 -1.34
CA VAL A 35 -8.47 -2.48 -0.18
C VAL A 35 -9.04 -3.03 1.14
N LEU A 36 -10.34 -3.26 1.20
CA LEU A 36 -11.02 -3.76 2.39
C LEU A 36 -10.52 -5.16 2.75
N VAL A 37 -10.34 -6.03 1.76
CA VAL A 37 -9.79 -7.37 1.97
C VAL A 37 -8.37 -7.30 2.53
N VAL A 38 -7.51 -6.42 1.99
CA VAL A 38 -6.14 -6.23 2.51
C VAL A 38 -6.18 -5.72 3.95
N VAL A 39 -6.99 -4.70 4.24
CA VAL A 39 -7.15 -4.16 5.60
C VAL A 39 -7.65 -5.22 6.58
N LEU A 40 -8.62 -6.03 6.19
CA LEU A 40 -9.13 -7.11 7.03
C LEU A 40 -8.09 -8.20 7.29
N ALA A 41 -7.26 -8.52 6.28
CA ALA A 41 -6.15 -9.45 6.45
C ALA A 41 -5.10 -8.92 7.43
N GLU A 42 -4.66 -7.67 7.25
CA GLU A 42 -3.71 -6.99 8.15
C GLU A 42 -4.28 -6.88 9.59
N LEU A 43 -5.56 -6.54 9.74
CA LEU A 43 -6.23 -6.50 11.04
C LEU A 43 -6.26 -7.89 11.70
N THR A 44 -6.51 -8.94 10.92
CA THR A 44 -6.54 -10.32 11.44
C THR A 44 -5.16 -10.73 11.95
N ILE A 45 -4.10 -10.43 11.19
CA ILE A 45 -2.72 -10.67 11.59
C ILE A 45 -2.38 -9.90 12.86
N PHE A 46 -2.75 -8.61 12.92
CA PHE A 46 -2.53 -7.77 14.10
C PHE A 46 -3.24 -8.30 15.35
N VAL A 47 -4.50 -8.72 15.22
CA VAL A 47 -5.27 -9.30 16.34
C VAL A 47 -4.65 -10.59 16.83
N ILE A 48 -4.24 -11.48 15.92
CA ILE A 48 -3.57 -12.75 16.28
C ILE A 48 -2.29 -12.47 17.06
N GLY A 49 -1.41 -11.59 16.54
CA GLY A 49 -0.17 -11.23 17.24
C GLY A 49 -0.42 -10.54 18.58
N SER A 50 -1.45 -9.70 18.67
CA SER A 50 -1.79 -9.00 19.91
C SER A 50 -2.33 -9.92 21.02
N VAL A 51 -2.87 -11.10 20.66
CA VAL A 51 -3.31 -12.10 21.64
C VAL A 51 -2.13 -12.81 22.28
N GLU A 52 -1.05 -13.04 21.52
CA GLU A 52 0.14 -13.73 22.02
C GLU A 52 1.05 -12.80 22.82
N ASP A 53 1.35 -11.62 22.27
CA ASP A 53 2.38 -10.71 22.83
C ASP A 53 1.80 -9.45 23.50
N GLY A 54 0.47 -9.27 23.46
CA GLY A 54 -0.20 -8.04 23.86
C GLY A 54 -0.17 -6.96 22.76
N VAL A 55 -0.94 -5.88 22.97
CA VAL A 55 -0.97 -4.77 22.00
C VAL A 55 0.33 -3.96 22.08
N THR A 56 1.18 -4.11 21.08
CA THR A 56 2.41 -3.31 20.95
C THR A 56 2.11 -1.99 20.25
N PHE A 57 2.84 -0.94 20.63
CA PHE A 57 2.77 0.37 19.96
C PHE A 57 3.16 0.28 18.47
N GLU A 58 4.11 -0.61 18.15
CA GLU A 58 4.53 -0.90 16.79
C GLU A 58 3.38 -1.47 15.95
N GLY A 59 2.67 -2.49 16.47
CA GLY A 59 1.52 -3.06 15.76
C GLY A 59 0.39 -2.05 15.55
N PHE A 60 0.16 -1.15 16.52
CA PHE A 60 -0.82 -0.08 16.37
C PHE A 60 -0.44 0.91 15.26
N ILE A 61 0.84 1.30 15.17
CA ILE A 61 1.32 2.17 14.09
C ILE A 61 1.17 1.46 12.74
N GLN A 62 1.57 0.19 12.65
CA GLN A 62 1.44 -0.60 11.43
C GLN A 62 -0.02 -0.63 10.95
N LEU A 63 -0.97 -0.85 11.87
CA LEU A 63 -2.40 -0.81 11.56
C LEU A 63 -2.84 0.56 11.00
N MET A 64 -2.41 1.66 11.63
CA MET A 64 -2.72 3.01 11.17
C MET A 64 -2.17 3.30 9.78
N ILE A 65 -0.97 2.83 9.48
CA ILE A 65 -0.33 2.94 8.16
C ILE A 65 -1.11 2.13 7.12
N SER A 66 -1.47 0.88 7.45
CA SER A 66 -2.26 0.00 6.59
C SER A 66 -3.66 0.56 6.29
N LEU A 67 -4.22 1.40 7.16
CA LEU A 67 -5.48 2.13 6.94
C LEU A 67 -5.31 3.45 6.18
N ALA A 68 -4.16 4.12 6.31
CA ALA A 68 -3.91 5.39 5.65
C ALA A 68 -3.80 5.23 4.13
N VAL A 69 -3.07 4.23 3.67
CA VAL A 69 -2.87 3.94 2.23
C VAL A 69 -4.20 3.81 1.47
N PRO A 70 -5.14 2.94 1.89
CA PRO A 70 -6.41 2.83 1.20
C PRO A 70 -7.27 4.09 1.27
N TYR A 71 -7.19 4.82 2.39
CA TYR A 71 -7.84 6.11 2.52
C TYR A 71 -7.33 7.11 1.48
N CYS A 72 -6.01 7.16 1.22
CA CYS A 72 -5.42 7.96 0.13
C CYS A 72 -6.02 7.60 -1.23
N GLY A 73 -6.15 6.30 -1.52
CA GLY A 73 -6.74 5.81 -2.76
C GLY A 73 -8.20 6.24 -2.92
N PHE A 74 -9.01 6.06 -1.87
CA PHE A 74 -10.42 6.47 -1.85
C PHE A 74 -10.58 7.99 -2.00
N TYR A 75 -9.84 8.76 -1.19
CA TYR A 75 -9.88 10.22 -1.22
C TYR A 75 -9.42 10.77 -2.58
N GLY A 76 -8.37 10.19 -3.15
CA GLY A 76 -7.86 10.51 -4.47
C GLY A 76 -8.86 10.23 -5.57
N ALA A 77 -9.49 9.05 -5.57
CA ALA A 77 -10.47 8.67 -6.57
C ALA A 77 -11.76 9.50 -6.47
N ARG A 78 -12.26 9.75 -5.25
CA ARG A 78 -13.49 10.52 -5.03
C ARG A 78 -13.35 11.98 -5.46
N ASN A 79 -12.20 12.61 -5.20
CA ASN A 79 -11.98 14.03 -5.45
C ASN A 79 -11.20 14.29 -6.75
N VAL A 80 -10.89 13.26 -7.54
CA VAL A 80 -10.04 13.35 -8.73
C VAL A 80 -8.70 14.04 -8.39
N ASN A 81 -8.14 13.71 -7.22
CA ASN A 81 -6.92 14.34 -6.72
C ASN A 81 -5.69 13.51 -7.11
N LYS A 82 -4.94 13.99 -8.11
CA LYS A 82 -3.72 13.34 -8.63
C LYS A 82 -2.67 13.09 -7.55
N ASP A 83 -2.48 14.01 -6.61
CA ASP A 83 -1.46 13.89 -5.56
C ASP A 83 -1.76 12.68 -4.66
N ALA A 84 -3.00 12.53 -4.21
CA ALA A 84 -3.42 11.43 -3.35
C ALA A 84 -3.35 10.07 -4.07
N LEU A 85 -3.71 10.02 -5.36
CA LEU A 85 -3.57 8.82 -6.19
C LEU A 85 -2.10 8.45 -6.42
N MET A 86 -1.22 9.44 -6.59
CA MET A 86 0.22 9.21 -6.69
C MET A 86 0.78 8.58 -5.41
N TYR A 87 0.38 9.07 -4.23
CA TYR A 87 0.77 8.48 -2.96
C TYR A 87 0.24 7.06 -2.77
N PHE A 88 -1.03 6.82 -3.11
CA PHE A 88 -1.60 5.47 -3.09
C PHE A 88 -0.79 4.50 -3.96
N CYS A 89 -0.48 4.92 -5.20
CA CYS A 89 0.32 4.15 -6.14
C CYS A 89 1.73 3.87 -5.59
N GLY A 90 2.43 4.91 -5.13
CA GLY A 90 3.78 4.80 -4.58
C GLY A 90 3.85 3.94 -3.32
N CYS A 91 2.86 4.02 -2.42
CA CYS A 91 2.80 3.20 -1.23
C CYS A 91 2.60 1.71 -1.58
N ASN A 92 1.65 1.40 -2.46
CA ASN A 92 1.44 0.00 -2.90
C ASN A 92 2.70 -0.58 -3.57
N PHE A 93 3.36 0.18 -4.43
CA PHE A 93 4.62 -0.26 -5.05
C PHE A 93 5.71 -0.51 -4.00
N LEU A 94 5.88 0.42 -3.06
CA LEU A 94 6.86 0.29 -1.99
C LEU A 94 6.57 -0.93 -1.10
N PHE A 95 5.31 -1.17 -0.73
CA PHE A 95 4.94 -2.37 0.05
C PHE A 95 5.18 -3.66 -0.72
N ALA A 96 4.87 -3.71 -2.01
CA ALA A 96 5.17 -4.87 -2.85
C ALA A 96 6.69 -5.15 -2.85
N LEU A 97 7.51 -4.11 -3.01
CA LEU A 97 8.96 -4.23 -3.00
C LEU A 97 9.50 -4.67 -1.64
N LEU A 98 9.06 -4.04 -0.55
CA LEU A 98 9.48 -4.38 0.81
C LEU A 98 9.09 -5.83 1.17
N THR A 99 7.90 -6.27 0.78
CA THR A 99 7.44 -7.64 1.01
C THR A 99 8.32 -8.66 0.27
N LEU A 100 8.70 -8.36 -0.98
CA LEU A 100 9.64 -9.21 -1.74
C LEU A 100 11.03 -9.25 -1.11
N ILE A 101 11.56 -8.10 -0.67
CA ILE A 101 12.85 -8.03 0.01
C ILE A 101 12.82 -8.84 1.30
N MET A 102 11.76 -8.73 2.10
CA MET A 102 11.59 -9.49 3.33
C MET A 102 11.52 -11.00 3.08
N CYS A 103 10.78 -11.44 2.06
CA CYS A 103 10.78 -12.85 1.64
C CYS A 103 12.18 -13.33 1.28
N PHE A 104 12.91 -12.56 0.47
CA PHE A 104 14.26 -12.89 0.04
C PHE A 104 15.21 -13.00 1.24
N LEU A 105 15.22 -12.00 2.12
CA LEU A 105 16.07 -11.99 3.31
C LEU A 105 15.76 -13.15 4.25
N THR A 106 14.48 -13.46 4.46
CA THR A 106 14.04 -14.61 5.28
C THR A 106 14.51 -15.94 4.70
N TRP A 107 14.49 -16.07 3.37
CA TRP A 107 14.98 -17.28 2.71
C TRP A 107 16.50 -17.37 2.74
N SER A 108 17.20 -16.25 2.53
CA SER A 108 18.66 -16.19 2.65
C SER A 108 19.14 -16.52 4.06
N SER A 109 18.47 -16.03 5.10
CA SER A 109 18.80 -16.37 6.49
C SER A 109 18.55 -17.85 6.79
N TYR A 110 17.47 -18.44 6.24
CA TYR A 110 17.22 -19.88 6.35
C TYR A 110 18.35 -20.71 5.75
N VAL A 111 18.78 -20.39 4.53
CA VAL A 111 19.88 -21.11 3.86
C VAL A 111 21.18 -20.97 4.64
N ALA A 112 21.50 -19.75 5.11
CA ALA A 112 22.71 -19.53 5.90
C ALA A 112 22.70 -20.35 7.20
N ILE A 113 21.60 -20.31 7.95
CA ILE A 113 21.46 -21.09 9.21
C ILE A 113 21.53 -22.60 8.93
N GLN A 114 20.93 -23.06 7.83
CA GLN A 114 21.00 -24.47 7.44
C GLN A 114 22.45 -24.91 7.21
N GLN A 115 23.24 -24.14 6.45
CA GLN A 115 24.66 -24.44 6.21
C GLN A 115 25.46 -24.51 7.52
N PHE A 116 25.24 -23.55 8.43
CA PHE A 116 25.86 -23.57 9.75
C PHE A 116 25.51 -24.83 10.56
N CYS A 117 24.24 -25.26 10.55
CA CYS A 117 23.84 -26.47 11.27
C CYS A 117 24.40 -27.76 10.62
N GLU A 118 24.52 -27.81 9.29
CA GLU A 118 25.10 -28.95 8.57
C GLU A 118 26.60 -29.11 8.87
N GLU A 119 27.36 -28.02 8.85
CA GLU A 119 28.80 -28.03 9.22
C GLU A 119 29.04 -28.50 10.67
N CYS A 120 28.13 -28.18 11.58
CA CYS A 120 28.19 -28.63 12.98
C CYS A 120 27.79 -30.11 13.15
N SER A 121 26.98 -30.68 12.25
CA SER A 121 26.53 -32.07 12.36
C SER A 121 27.57 -33.09 11.87
N ASP A 122 28.41 -32.73 10.90
CA ASP A 122 29.41 -33.64 10.33
C ASP A 122 30.65 -33.81 11.22
N THR A 123 30.81 -33.01 12.27
CA THR A 123 31.97 -33.02 13.18
C THR A 123 31.88 -34.05 14.33
N SER A 124 31.30 -35.22 14.07
CA SER A 124 31.38 -36.39 14.97
C SER A 124 32.83 -36.91 15.22
N LEU A 125 33.84 -36.32 14.56
CA LEU A 125 35.27 -36.64 14.71
C LEU A 125 36.16 -35.45 15.10
N LEU A 126 35.62 -34.24 15.32
CA LEU A 126 36.40 -33.03 15.56
C LEU A 126 35.80 -32.21 16.70
N THR A 127 35.91 -32.77 17.91
CA THR A 127 35.43 -32.21 19.18
C THR A 127 36.11 -30.90 19.60
N ASP A 128 37.10 -30.39 18.84
CA ASP A 128 37.89 -29.23 19.27
C ASP A 128 37.60 -27.92 18.49
N ASN A 129 36.96 -27.95 17.31
CA ASN A 129 36.81 -26.73 16.48
C ASN A 129 35.44 -26.04 16.58
N CYS A 130 34.36 -26.74 16.97
CA CYS A 130 33.08 -26.08 17.31
C CYS A 130 33.03 -25.63 18.78
N TYR A 131 33.90 -26.19 19.63
CA TYR A 131 34.04 -25.84 21.05
C TYR A 131 35.07 -24.72 21.28
N GLY A 132 35.02 -23.67 20.48
CA GLY A 132 35.68 -22.42 20.84
C GLY A 132 35.09 -21.93 22.18
N GLU A 133 35.86 -22.14 23.24
CA GLU A 133 35.55 -22.24 24.69
C GLU A 133 34.60 -21.20 25.32
N GLN A 134 34.04 -20.24 24.58
CA GLN A 134 33.14 -19.21 25.10
C GLN A 134 32.05 -18.71 24.12
N ARG A 135 31.96 -19.23 22.89
CA ARG A 135 30.97 -18.74 21.90
C ARG A 135 29.76 -19.68 21.76
N SER A 136 28.78 -19.43 22.63
CA SER A 136 27.34 -19.64 22.44
C SER A 136 26.78 -21.07 22.45
N THR A 137 26.51 -21.58 23.65
CA THR A 137 25.60 -22.70 23.93
C THR A 137 24.18 -22.55 23.33
N THR A 138 23.86 -21.38 22.77
CA THR A 138 22.54 -21.05 22.22
C THR A 138 22.37 -21.58 20.79
N TYR A 139 23.43 -21.58 19.97
CA TYR A 139 23.36 -22.06 18.57
C TYR A 139 23.28 -23.59 18.50
N ASP A 140 24.07 -24.29 19.33
CA ASP A 140 24.00 -25.75 19.41
C ASP A 140 22.60 -26.23 19.80
N ARG A 141 22.00 -25.58 20.80
CA ARG A 141 20.60 -25.89 21.18
C ARG A 141 19.63 -25.59 20.04
N PHE A 142 19.83 -24.53 19.27
CA PHE A 142 18.95 -24.21 18.15
C PHE A 142 19.00 -25.27 17.04
N CYS A 143 20.20 -25.72 16.65
CA CYS A 143 20.36 -26.77 15.63
C CYS A 143 19.89 -28.15 16.14
N VAL A 144 20.11 -28.47 17.42
CA VAL A 144 19.76 -29.78 18.01
C VAL A 144 18.28 -29.87 18.42
N ASP A 145 17.68 -28.83 18.99
CA ASP A 145 16.33 -28.86 19.58
C ASP A 145 15.18 -28.61 18.58
N ASN A 146 15.30 -29.12 17.35
CA ASN A 146 14.34 -28.89 16.26
C ASN A 146 14.10 -27.40 15.90
N GLY A 147 14.99 -26.48 16.31
CA GLY A 147 14.89 -25.06 16.01
C GLY A 147 14.90 -24.79 14.50
N LEU A 148 15.75 -25.51 13.76
CA LEU A 148 15.80 -25.43 12.30
C LEU A 148 14.46 -25.81 11.64
N LYS A 149 13.80 -26.89 12.10
CA LYS A 149 12.48 -27.30 11.58
C LYS A 149 11.41 -26.26 11.88
N LYS A 150 11.41 -25.68 13.09
CA LYS A 150 10.49 -24.58 13.43
C LYS A 150 10.73 -23.37 12.54
N TYR A 151 11.99 -23.00 12.32
CA TYR A 151 12.35 -21.88 11.46
C TYR A 151 11.97 -22.13 10.00
N GLN A 152 12.15 -23.35 9.50
CA GLN A 152 11.67 -23.78 8.18
C GLN A 152 10.15 -23.59 8.05
N HIS A 153 9.37 -24.02 9.05
CA HIS A 153 7.92 -23.81 9.08
C HIS A 153 7.54 -22.33 9.04
N ILE A 154 8.23 -21.49 9.82
CA ILE A 154 8.04 -20.03 9.80
C ILE A 154 8.32 -19.47 8.40
N CYS A 155 9.41 -19.87 7.75
CA CYS A 155 9.77 -19.43 6.40
C CYS A 155 8.70 -19.82 5.36
N ILE A 156 8.18 -21.05 5.43
CA ILE A 156 7.12 -21.54 4.55
C ILE A 156 5.83 -20.73 4.77
N ILE A 157 5.40 -20.57 6.01
CA ILE A 157 4.19 -19.80 6.35
C ILE A 157 4.34 -18.35 5.88
N ASN A 158 5.47 -17.71 6.17
CA ASN A 158 5.75 -16.34 5.74
C ASN A 158 5.68 -16.20 4.21
N THR A 159 6.25 -17.16 3.47
CA THR A 159 6.20 -17.15 2.00
C THR A 159 4.78 -17.31 1.46
N ILE A 160 4.00 -18.23 2.04
CA ILE A 160 2.60 -18.47 1.67
C ILE A 160 1.73 -17.23 1.88
N ILE A 161 1.98 -16.44 2.92
CA ILE A 161 1.23 -15.23 3.23
C ILE A 161 1.72 -14.03 2.39
N SER A 162 3.04 -13.85 2.30
CA SER A 162 3.66 -12.68 1.69
C SER A 162 3.54 -12.64 0.17
N LEU A 163 3.53 -13.79 -0.52
CA LEU A 163 3.37 -13.84 -1.98
C LEU A 163 1.98 -13.34 -2.44
N PRO A 164 0.85 -13.83 -1.91
CA PRO A 164 -0.48 -13.26 -2.21
C PRO A 164 -0.59 -11.77 -1.88
N LEU A 165 -0.02 -11.33 -0.75
CA LEU A 165 -0.01 -9.91 -0.38
C LEU A 165 0.75 -9.07 -1.41
N THR A 166 1.91 -9.53 -1.87
CA THR A 166 2.68 -8.87 -2.93
C THR A 166 1.83 -8.73 -4.20
N VAL A 167 1.12 -9.78 -4.60
CA VAL A 167 0.22 -9.74 -5.76
C VAL A 167 -0.89 -8.71 -5.56
N LEU A 168 -1.49 -8.64 -4.37
CA LEU A 168 -2.51 -7.63 -4.04
C LEU A 168 -1.96 -6.20 -4.09
N TYR A 169 -0.75 -5.96 -3.59
CA TYR A 169 -0.08 -4.67 -3.69
C TYR A 169 0.22 -4.28 -5.15
N CYS A 170 0.65 -5.23 -5.97
CA CYS A 170 0.81 -5.02 -7.42
C CYS A 170 -0.52 -4.64 -8.10
N PHE A 171 -1.63 -5.31 -7.74
CA PHE A 171 -2.96 -4.92 -8.22
C PHE A 171 -3.34 -3.52 -7.76
N GLY A 172 -3.06 -3.17 -6.50
CA GLY A 172 -3.26 -1.82 -5.97
C GLY A 172 -2.50 -0.76 -6.76
N PHE A 173 -1.23 -1.03 -7.10
CA PHE A 173 -0.41 -0.17 -7.96
C PHE A 173 -1.01 0.01 -9.35
N ILE A 174 -1.38 -1.08 -10.04
CA ILE A 174 -1.97 -1.03 -11.39
C ILE A 174 -3.29 -0.24 -11.38
N LEU A 175 -4.15 -0.50 -10.39
CA LEU A 175 -5.41 0.21 -10.22
C LEU A 175 -5.19 1.70 -9.93
N GLY A 176 -4.25 2.02 -9.04
CA GLY A 176 -3.87 3.40 -8.71
C GLY A 176 -3.38 4.16 -9.93
N ARG A 177 -2.52 3.54 -10.75
CA ARG A 177 -2.03 4.12 -12.01
C ARG A 177 -3.17 4.37 -13.00
N ASN A 178 -4.08 3.41 -13.18
CA ASN A 178 -5.22 3.56 -14.08
C ASN A 178 -6.15 4.70 -13.64
N LEU A 179 -6.39 4.84 -12.33
CA LEU A 179 -7.15 5.98 -11.78
C LEU A 179 -6.43 7.31 -11.98
N TRP A 180 -5.11 7.32 -11.81
CA TRP A 180 -4.30 8.53 -11.98
C TRP A 180 -4.32 9.04 -13.44
N LEU A 181 -4.18 8.13 -14.41
CA LEU A 181 -4.30 8.47 -15.84
C LEU A 181 -5.70 8.99 -16.18
N HIS A 182 -6.74 8.34 -15.65
CA HIS A 182 -8.11 8.79 -15.91
C HIS A 182 -8.40 10.17 -15.30
N ALA A 183 -7.83 10.46 -14.12
CA ALA A 183 -7.92 11.78 -13.53
C ALA A 183 -7.25 12.85 -14.43
N GLU A 184 -6.15 12.50 -15.10
CA GLU A 184 -5.47 13.38 -16.04
C GLU A 184 -6.31 13.76 -17.25
N ASP A 185 -6.99 12.80 -17.86
CA ASP A 185 -7.88 13.05 -19.00
C ASP A 185 -8.98 14.05 -18.62
N ILE A 186 -9.58 13.90 -17.43
CA ILE A 186 -10.64 14.80 -16.93
C ILE A 186 -10.11 16.23 -16.75
N PHE A 187 -8.86 16.38 -16.31
CA PHE A 187 -8.25 17.71 -16.17
C PHE A 187 -7.97 18.37 -17.52
N LEU A 188 -7.58 17.60 -18.53
CA LEU A 188 -7.29 18.14 -19.87
C LEU A 188 -8.56 18.63 -20.55
N VAL A 189 -9.63 17.83 -20.53
CA VAL A 189 -10.93 18.21 -21.12
C VAL A 189 -11.49 19.47 -20.46
N ARG A 190 -11.39 19.56 -19.13
CA ARG A 190 -11.87 20.75 -18.41
C ARG A 190 -11.12 22.02 -18.80
N ASN A 191 -9.80 21.92 -19.05
CA ASN A 191 -8.99 23.07 -19.43
C ASN A 191 -9.20 23.48 -20.91
N SER A 192 -9.60 22.56 -21.79
CA SER A 192 -9.92 22.91 -23.18
C SER A 192 -11.22 23.70 -23.28
N ASP A 193 -12.24 23.32 -22.50
CA ASP A 193 -13.55 24.01 -22.52
C ASP A 193 -13.44 25.47 -22.04
N ASP A 194 -12.56 25.73 -21.05
CA ASP A 194 -12.31 27.08 -20.55
C ASP A 194 -11.56 27.96 -21.58
N ALA A 195 -10.74 27.37 -22.44
CA ALA A 195 -9.97 28.10 -23.46
C ALA A 195 -10.85 28.58 -24.62
N ASP A 196 -11.88 27.81 -25.00
CA ASP A 196 -12.79 28.18 -26.08
C ASP A 196 -13.75 29.32 -25.66
N LEU A 197 -14.01 29.48 -24.36
CA LEU A 197 -14.87 30.55 -23.82
C LEU A 197 -14.18 31.92 -23.76
N GLU A 198 -12.85 32.00 -23.70
CA GLU A 198 -12.13 33.29 -23.70
C GLU A 198 -12.12 34.01 -25.07
N GLY A 199 -12.44 33.31 -26.17
CA GLY A 199 -12.58 33.91 -27.50
C GLY A 199 -13.90 34.64 -27.75
N GLY A 200 -14.92 34.41 -26.90
CA GLY A 200 -16.29 34.85 -27.11
C GLY A 200 -16.73 35.97 -26.17
N ASN A 201 -16.44 37.22 -26.55
CA ASN A 201 -17.13 38.43 -26.10
C ASN A 201 -17.01 38.79 -24.59
N LYS A 202 -16.10 39.73 -24.31
CA LYS A 202 -16.00 40.49 -23.05
C LYS A 202 -17.31 41.28 -22.79
N MET A 203 -18.32 40.68 -22.17
CA MET A 203 -19.35 41.45 -21.48
C MET A 203 -20.14 40.57 -20.51
N ASN A 204 -19.63 40.49 -19.28
CA ASN A 204 -20.35 40.69 -18.01
C ASN A 204 -19.67 39.88 -16.90
N ASP A 205 -19.15 40.62 -15.92
CA ASP A 205 -18.51 40.14 -14.70
C ASP A 205 -19.40 39.14 -13.95
N PHE A 206 -19.12 37.85 -14.11
CA PHE A 206 -19.51 36.84 -13.13
C PHE A 206 -18.24 36.26 -12.54
N THR A 207 -17.75 36.92 -11.48
CA THR A 207 -16.61 36.47 -10.68
C THR A 207 -17.02 35.21 -9.92
N ILE A 208 -16.74 34.05 -10.52
CA ILE A 208 -16.80 32.77 -9.80
C ILE A 208 -15.75 32.85 -8.68
N PRO A 209 -16.14 32.69 -7.40
CA PRO A 209 -15.20 32.83 -6.30
C PRO A 209 -14.09 31.78 -6.44
N PRO A 210 -12.81 32.17 -6.25
CA PRO A 210 -11.70 31.25 -6.37
C PRO A 210 -11.90 30.11 -5.38
N ARG A 211 -11.98 28.88 -5.90
CA ARG A 211 -12.09 27.66 -5.12
C ARG A 211 -10.87 27.62 -4.19
N ARG A 212 -11.07 27.94 -2.90
CA ARG A 212 -10.04 27.94 -1.85
C ARG A 212 -9.23 26.65 -1.94
N ARG A 213 -8.02 26.75 -2.50
CA ARG A 213 -7.02 25.70 -2.57
C ARG A 213 -6.42 25.56 -1.16
N ASN A 214 -7.21 24.97 -0.25
CA ASN A 214 -6.94 24.90 1.18
C ASN A 214 -5.58 24.22 1.50
N ASP A 215 -4.94 24.74 2.55
CA ASP A 215 -3.65 24.39 3.16
C ASP A 215 -3.51 22.94 3.69
N HIS A 216 -4.36 22.01 3.26
CA HIS A 216 -4.26 20.59 3.63
C HIS A 216 -3.08 19.86 2.96
N LYS A 217 -2.41 20.47 1.97
CA LYS A 217 -1.27 19.84 1.27
C LYS A 217 -0.04 19.62 2.16
N THR A 218 0.22 20.51 3.12
CA THR A 218 1.41 20.42 3.99
C THR A 218 1.23 19.35 5.07
N SER A 219 0.09 19.32 5.76
CA SER A 219 -0.15 18.34 6.83
C SER A 219 -0.17 16.88 6.32
N PHE A 220 -0.69 16.65 5.12
CA PHE A 220 -0.78 15.29 4.54
C PHE A 220 0.58 14.80 4.02
N ARG A 221 1.40 15.68 3.44
CA ARG A 221 2.77 15.36 3.03
C ARG A 221 3.63 14.93 4.22
N THR A 222 3.57 15.69 5.32
CA THR A 222 4.34 15.38 6.53
C THR A 222 3.90 14.06 7.15
N PHE A 223 2.59 13.78 7.21
CA PHE A 223 2.08 12.50 7.73
C PHE A 223 2.62 11.31 6.92
N ILE A 224 2.60 11.39 5.59
CA ILE A 224 3.07 10.30 4.71
C ILE A 224 4.57 10.10 4.79
N THR A 225 5.37 11.17 4.86
CA THR A 225 6.83 11.05 5.00
C THR A 225 7.20 10.39 6.33
N VAL A 226 6.50 10.74 7.42
CA VAL A 226 6.69 10.10 8.73
C VAL A 226 6.28 8.63 8.68
N THR A 227 5.15 8.30 8.04
CA THR A 227 4.68 6.93 7.84
C THR A 227 5.68 6.06 7.07
N GLN A 228 6.23 6.55 5.96
CA GLN A 228 7.21 5.80 5.16
C GLN A 228 8.53 5.56 5.90
N VAL A 229 9.02 6.57 6.64
CA VAL A 229 10.19 6.42 7.50
C VAL A 229 9.92 5.39 8.59
N PHE A 230 8.73 5.43 9.20
CA PHE A 230 8.39 4.50 10.28
C PHE A 230 8.28 3.06 9.80
N THR A 231 7.70 2.79 8.61
CA THR A 231 7.64 1.44 8.03
C THR A 231 9.03 0.89 7.72
N VAL A 232 9.92 1.70 7.16
CA VAL A 232 11.29 1.30 6.87
C VAL A 232 12.05 1.04 8.17
N VAL A 233 11.90 1.90 9.18
CA VAL A 233 12.52 1.71 10.50
C VAL A 233 11.97 0.47 11.19
N SER A 234 10.65 0.21 11.15
CA SER A 234 10.02 -0.97 11.77
C SER A 234 10.49 -2.27 11.11
N SER A 235 10.62 -2.25 9.78
CA SER A 235 11.15 -3.39 9.01
C SER A 235 12.63 -3.63 9.32
N LEU A 236 13.42 -2.56 9.49
CA LEU A 236 14.81 -2.63 9.93
C LEU A 236 14.94 -3.09 11.39
N SER A 237 14.00 -2.72 12.28
CA SER A 237 14.00 -3.21 13.66
C SER A 237 13.55 -4.67 13.76
N ALA A 238 12.63 -5.14 12.91
CA ALA A 238 12.34 -6.57 12.77
C ALA A 238 13.57 -7.36 12.28
N LEU A 239 14.36 -6.76 11.38
CA LEU A 239 15.70 -7.26 11.02
C LEU A 239 16.72 -7.20 12.16
N SER A 240 16.53 -6.34 13.18
CA SER A 240 17.37 -6.29 14.39
C SER A 240 16.92 -7.24 15.50
N VAL A 241 15.73 -7.85 15.37
CA VAL A 241 15.24 -8.95 16.22
C VAL A 241 15.72 -10.31 15.68
N LEU A 242 16.33 -10.38 14.50
CA LEU A 242 17.40 -11.37 14.31
C LEU A 242 18.39 -11.12 15.45
N PRO A 243 18.53 -12.07 16.39
CA PRO A 243 19.18 -11.79 17.65
C PRO A 243 20.55 -11.18 17.37
N ALA A 244 20.95 -10.23 18.21
CA ALA A 244 22.33 -9.74 18.35
C ALA A 244 23.31 -10.85 18.79
N ALA A 245 23.04 -12.10 18.41
CA ALA A 245 23.84 -13.29 18.56
C ALA A 245 24.73 -13.56 17.32
N PHE A 246 24.62 -12.73 16.26
CA PHE A 246 25.67 -12.63 15.24
C PHE A 246 26.83 -11.77 15.72
#